data_AF-A0A9E5P5A3-F1
#
_entry.id   AF-A0A9E5P5A3-F1
#
_cell.length_a   1.000
_cell.length_b   1.000
_cell.length_c   1.000
_cell.angle_alpha   90.00
_cell.angle_beta   90.00
_cell.angle_gamma   90.00
#
_symmetry.space_group_name_H-M   'P 1'
#
loop_
_entity.id
_entity.type
_entity.pdbx_description
1 polymer ?
#
loop_
_entity_poly.entity_id
_entity_poly.type
_entity_poly.pdbx_seq_one_letter_code
_entity_poly.pdbx_strand_id
1 'polypeptide(L)' 'QLDELVVTDTIPLSEAAAACTKIRQLSVAELLAETIRRISDAESVSSLYLD' A
#
# COMPACT_ATOMS: atom_id res chain seq x y z
N GLN A 1 5.84 24.98 1.37
CA GLN A 1 5.24 24.30 2.55
C GLN A 1 4.67 22.98 2.06
N LEU A 2 4.79 21.90 2.83
CA LEU A 2 4.23 20.58 2.46
C LEU A 2 2.83 20.43 3.07
N ASP A 3 1.86 20.06 2.24
CA ASP A 3 0.46 19.93 2.63
C ASP A 3 0.16 18.53 3.21
N GLU A 4 0.60 17.48 2.51
CA GLU A 4 0.42 16.08 2.92
C GLU A 4 1.58 15.20 2.40
N LEU A 5 1.91 14.16 3.16
CA LEU A 5 2.79 13.06 2.74
C LEU A 5 2.00 11.75 2.79
N VAL A 6 1.75 11.16 1.62
CA VAL A 6 1.04 9.88 1.50
C VAL A 6 2.05 8.75 1.36
N VAL A 7 1.92 7.73 2.19
CA VAL A 7 2.80 6.54 2.19
C VAL A 7 1.97 5.27 2.27
N THR A 8 2.56 4.12 1.96
CA THR A 8 1.91 2.81 2.17
C THR A 8 2.29 2.21 3.52
N ASP A 9 1.54 1.21 3.96
CA ASP A 9 1.81 0.41 5.17
C ASP A 9 2.80 -0.73 4.97
N THR A 10 3.58 -0.70 3.90
CA THR A 10 4.64 -1.70 3.62
C THR A 10 5.75 -1.71 4.67
N ILE A 11 5.95 -0.59 5.36
CA ILE A 11 6.83 -0.46 6.53
C ILE A 11 6.01 0.20 7.65
N PRO A 12 5.98 -0.39 8.87
CA PRO A 12 5.33 0.23 10.00
C PRO A 12 5.92 1.61 10.31
N LEU A 13 5.06 2.59 10.60
CA LEU A 13 5.52 3.90 11.04
C LEU A 13 6.18 3.80 12.42
N SER A 14 7.21 4.61 12.63
CA SER A 14 7.68 4.91 13.98
C SER A 14 6.61 5.70 14.73
N GLU A 15 6.65 5.69 16.07
CA GLU A 15 5.71 6.47 16.90
C GLU A 15 5.70 7.95 16.53
N ALA A 16 6.87 8.54 16.25
CA ALA A 16 6.99 9.93 15.83
C ALA A 16 6.32 10.21 14.48
N ALA A 17 6.41 9.27 13.53
CA ALA A 17 5.76 9.40 12.22
C ALA A 17 4.24 9.19 12.33
N ALA A 18 3.79 8.24 13.16
CA ALA A 18 2.37 8.02 13.43
C ALA A 18 1.70 9.21 14.12
N ALA A 19 2.45 9.98 14.92
CA ALA A 19 1.97 11.21 15.56
C ALA A 19 1.96 12.44 14.61
N CYS A 20 2.51 12.34 13.41
CA CYS A 20 2.57 13.45 12.47
C CYS A 20 1.26 13.56 11.66
N THR A 21 0.46 14.60 11.90
CA THR A 21 -0.84 14.79 11.24
C THR A 21 -0.78 15.02 9.73
N LYS A 22 0.42 15.28 9.18
CA LYS A 22 0.63 15.44 7.73
C LYS A 22 0.90 14.12 7.02
N ILE A 23 1.14 13.03 7.75
CA ILE A 23 1.40 11.72 7.18
C ILE A 23 0.09 10.94 7.14
N ARG A 24 -0.33 10.52 5.95
CA ARG A 24 -1.43 9.58 5.76
C ARG A 24 -0.89 8.28 5.22
N GLN A 25 -1.09 7.21 5.98
CA GLN A 25 -0.71 5.86 5.56
C GLN A 25 -1.90 5.15 4.90
N LEU A 26 -1.64 4.51 3.76
CA LEU A 26 -2.60 3.73 2.99
C LEU A 26 -2.24 2.26 3.02
N SER A 27 -3.25 1.39 3.15
CA SER A 27 -2.99 -0.03 3.08
C SER A 27 -2.84 -0.53 1.65
N VAL A 28 -1.84 -1.39 1.43
CA VAL A 28 -1.70 -2.16 0.19
C VAL A 28 -2.04 -3.65 0.36
N ALA A 29 -2.60 -4.02 1.51
CA ALA A 29 -2.91 -5.42 1.84
C ALA A 29 -3.81 -6.10 0.81
N GLU A 30 -4.84 -5.40 0.30
CA GLU A 30 -5.74 -5.94 -0.73
C GLU A 30 -5.01 -6.26 -2.04
N LEU A 31 -4.19 -5.32 -2.53
CA LEU A 31 -3.38 -5.51 -3.74
C LEU A 31 -2.41 -6.69 -3.60
N LEU A 32 -1.77 -6.82 -2.44
CA LEU A 32 -0.87 -7.93 -2.14
C LEU A 32 -1.61 -9.26 -2.05
N ALA A 33 -2.76 -9.29 -1.38
CA ALA A 33 -3.59 -10.49 -1.25
C ALA A 33 -4.07 -11.00 -2.61
N GLU A 34 -4.55 -10.09 -3.46
CA GLU A 34 -5.01 -10.43 -4.81
C GLU A 34 -3.85 -10.89 -5.71
N THR A 35 -2.67 -10.27 -5.56
CA THR A 35 -1.46 -10.74 -6.25
C THR A 35 -1.11 -12.17 -5.85
N ILE A 36 -1.15 -12.51 -4.56
CA ILE A 36 -0.90 -13.87 -4.06
C ILE A 36 -1.94 -14.85 -4.61
N ARG A 37 -3.23 -14.49 -4.60
CA ARG A 37 -4.31 -15.32 -5.16
C ARG A 37 -4.06 -15.63 -6.64
N ARG A 38 -3.74 -14.62 -7.44
CA ARG A 38 -3.48 -14.79 -8.88
C ARG A 38 -2.28 -15.67 -9.17
N ILE A 39 -1.20 -15.53 -8.39
CA ILE A 39 -0.04 -16.42 -8.50
C ILE A 39 -0.45 -17.87 -8.20
N SER A 40 -1.25 -18.09 -7.15
CA SER A 40 -1.79 -19.41 -6.80
C SER A 40 -2.65 -20.01 -7.90
N ASP A 41 -3.46 -19.18 -8.57
CA ASP A 41 -4.40 -19.60 -9.61
C ASP A 41 -3.78 -19.59 -11.02
N ALA A 42 -2.48 -19.31 -11.15
CA ALA A 42 -1.76 -19.11 -12.42
C ALA A 42 -2.41 -18.05 -13.34
N GLU A 43 -3.08 -17.06 -12.74
CA GLU A 43 -3.67 -15.91 -13.41
C GLU A 43 -2.63 -14.81 -13.63
N SER A 44 -2.89 -13.93 -14.61
CA SER A 44 -2.00 -12.79 -14.90
C SER A 44 -2.08 -11.71 -13.81
N VAL A 45 -0.96 -11.46 -13.13
CA VAL A 45 -0.80 -10.35 -12.19
C VAL A 45 -0.82 -8.99 -12.92
N SER A 46 -0.38 -8.94 -14.18
CA SER A 46 -0.33 -7.69 -14.97
C SER A 46 -1.69 -7.03 -15.17
N SER A 47 -2.79 -7.78 -15.04
CA SER A 47 -4.14 -7.21 -15.13
C SER A 47 -4.58 -6.43 -13.88
N LEU A 48 -3.79 -6.40 -12.81
CA LEU A 48 -3.97 -5.46 -11.69
C LEU A 48 -3.51 -4.03 -12.01
N TYR A 49 -2.84 -3.82 -13.15
CA TYR A 49 -2.26 -2.55 -13.58
C TYR A 49 -2.91 -1.98 -14.85
N LEU A 50 -4.10 -2.50 -15.23
CA LEU A 50 -4.80 -2.09 -16.45
C LEU A 50 -5.69 -0.84 -16.27
N ASP A 51 -5.58 -0.15 -15.14
CA ASP A 51 -6.21 1.15 -14.87
C ASP A 51 -5.18 2.28 -14.74
#